data_AF-I4MVH3-F1
#
_entry.id   AF-I4MVH3-F1
#
_cell.length_a   1.000
_cell.length_b   1.000
_cell.length_c   1.000
_cell.angle_alpha   90.00
_cell.angle_beta   90.00
_cell.angle_gamma   90.00
#
_symmetry.space_group_name_H-M   'P 1'
#
loop_
_entity.id
_entity.type
_entity.pdbx_description
1 polymer ?
#
loop_
_entity_poly.entity_id
_entity_poly.type
_entity_poly.pdbx_seq_one_letter_code
_entity_poly.pdbx_strand_id
1 'polypeptide(L)'
;MSDTQHRTDTIFTYKVVQAGKQIRHWLEFQLLDERGEPLPHQPFRAINEATRCQLVPEFSGQSDAQGVIRLEGLHAMAVTLLLTANPLAEVLQTVFTRTAPRTAQANHRGSHASVWPAAFGVFAN
;
A
#
# COMPACT_ATOMS: atom_id res chain seq x y z
N MET A 1 -19.26 9.37 -43.10
CA MET A 1 -19.05 10.76 -42.66
C MET A 1 -19.67 10.89 -41.28
N SER A 2 -18.82 11.07 -40.27
CA SER A 2 -19.15 11.15 -38.85
C SER A 2 -19.66 12.55 -38.52
N ASP A 3 -20.98 12.69 -38.30
CA ASP A 3 -21.55 13.96 -37.85
C ASP A 3 -21.55 14.01 -36.32
N THR A 4 -20.47 14.56 -35.77
CA THR A 4 -20.27 14.84 -34.34
C THR A 4 -20.87 16.19 -34.02
N GLN A 5 -22.19 16.35 -34.13
CA GLN A 5 -22.86 17.53 -33.58
C GLN A 5 -23.35 17.25 -32.16
N HIS A 6 -22.61 17.82 -31.21
CA HIS A 6 -23.00 17.90 -29.81
C HIS A 6 -23.79 19.20 -29.64
N ARG A 7 -25.12 19.09 -29.48
CA ARG A 7 -25.97 20.19 -29.05
C ARG A 7 -26.34 19.91 -27.60
N THR A 8 -25.95 20.82 -26.71
CA THR A 8 -26.33 20.79 -25.29
C THR A 8 -27.41 21.83 -25.11
N ASP A 9 -28.63 21.50 -25.49
CA ASP A 9 -29.82 22.28 -25.24
C ASP A 9 -30.23 22.19 -23.76
N THR A 10 -30.73 23.29 -23.20
CA THR A 10 -31.09 23.49 -21.78
C THR A 10 -32.32 22.69 -21.33
N ILE A 11 -32.97 22.00 -22.27
CA ILE A 11 -34.09 21.11 -22.00
C ILE A 11 -33.47 19.78 -21.63
N PHE A 12 -33.79 19.26 -20.44
CA PHE A 12 -33.25 18.06 -19.78
C PHE A 12 -33.42 16.76 -20.62
N THR A 13 -32.85 16.73 -21.82
CA THR A 13 -32.90 15.62 -22.75
C THR A 13 -31.66 14.80 -22.50
N TYR A 14 -31.80 13.72 -21.74
CA TYR A 14 -30.70 12.79 -21.57
C TYR A 14 -30.39 12.15 -22.93
N LYS A 15 -29.20 12.39 -23.47
CA LYS A 15 -28.74 11.70 -24.67
C LYS A 15 -28.07 10.41 -24.23
N VAL A 16 -28.60 9.27 -24.65
CA VAL A 16 -27.92 7.98 -24.47
C VAL A 16 -26.69 7.98 -25.35
N VAL A 17 -25.53 8.24 -24.77
CA VAL A 17 -24.24 8.12 -25.45
C VAL A 17 -23.80 6.66 -25.31
N GLN A 18 -23.92 5.89 -26.39
CA GLN A 18 -23.25 4.60 -26.50
C GLN A 18 -21.79 4.84 -26.89
N ALA A 19 -20.94 5.01 -25.87
CA ALA A 19 -19.52 4.77 -26.08
C ALA A 19 -19.35 3.26 -26.34
N GLY A 20 -18.52 2.90 -27.33
CA GLY A 20 -18.22 1.49 -27.63
C GLY A 20 -17.62 0.75 -26.43
N LYS A 21 -17.34 -0.55 -26.61
CA LYS A 21 -16.74 -1.40 -25.56
C LYS A 21 -15.52 -0.71 -24.96
N GLN A 22 -15.60 -0.40 -23.67
CA GLN A 22 -14.49 0.23 -22.95
C GLN A 22 -13.30 -0.71 -22.89
N ILE A 23 -12.09 -0.17 -23.10
CA ILE A 23 -10.84 -0.92 -22.95
C ILE A 23 -10.66 -1.26 -21.46
N ARG A 24 -10.24 -2.50 -21.20
CA ARG A 24 -9.94 -3.00 -19.86
C ARG A 24 -8.44 -2.97 -19.65
N HIS A 25 -8.02 -2.50 -18.48
CA HIS A 25 -6.63 -2.37 -18.08
C HIS A 25 -6.28 -3.37 -16.98
N TRP A 26 -4.98 -3.54 -16.78
CA TRP A 26 -4.42 -4.28 -15.65
C TRP A 26 -3.41 -3.38 -14.92
N LEU A 27 -3.28 -3.60 -13.63
CA LEU A 27 -2.28 -2.95 -12.77
C LEU A 27 -1.60 -4.02 -11.91
N GLU A 28 -0.32 -3.80 -11.64
CA GLU A 28 0.47 -4.67 -10.79
C GLU A 28 1.20 -3.82 -9.74
N PHE A 29 1.13 -4.24 -8.49
CA PHE A 29 1.84 -3.63 -7.37
C PHE A 29 2.79 -4.65 -6.78
N GLN A 30 4.05 -4.25 -6.61
CA GLN A 30 5.07 -5.03 -5.92
C GLN A 30 5.26 -4.46 -4.52
N LEU A 31 4.89 -5.21 -3.49
CA LEU A 31 5.08 -4.82 -2.10
C LEU A 31 6.45 -5.29 -1.62
N LEU A 32 7.27 -4.35 -1.18
CA LEU A 32 8.62 -4.58 -0.65
C LEU A 32 8.77 -3.91 0.71
N ASP A 33 9.63 -4.46 1.56
CA ASP A 33 10.09 -3.80 2.77
C ASP A 33 11.20 -2.77 2.48
N GLU A 34 11.73 -2.12 3.52
CA GLU A 34 12.79 -1.11 3.39
C GLU A 34 14.12 -1.66 2.84
N ARG A 35 14.29 -2.99 2.81
CA ARG A 35 15.48 -3.68 2.30
C ARG A 35 15.30 -4.14 0.85
N GLY A 36 14.10 -3.96 0.29
CA GLY A 36 13.72 -4.49 -1.01
C GLY A 36 13.29 -5.95 -0.98
N GLU A 37 13.04 -6.53 0.20
CA GLU A 37 12.54 -7.90 0.32
C GLU A 37 11.01 -7.93 0.12
N PRO A 38 10.48 -8.94 -0.58
CA PRO A 38 9.04 -9.13 -0.76
C PRO A 38 8.24 -9.13 0.54
N LEU A 39 7.06 -8.51 0.51
CA LEU A 39 6.04 -8.60 1.56
C LEU A 39 4.91 -9.55 1.12
N PRO A 40 5.01 -10.86 1.39
CA PRO A 40 4.01 -11.82 0.96
C PRO A 40 2.76 -11.79 1.84
N HIS A 41 1.66 -12.32 1.28
CA HIS A 41 0.40 -12.59 1.98
C HIS A 41 -0.23 -11.37 2.67
N GLN A 42 0.04 -10.16 2.19
CA GLN A 42 -0.50 -8.93 2.75
C GLN A 42 -1.95 -8.75 2.31
N PRO A 43 -2.91 -8.71 3.25
CA PRO A 43 -4.31 -8.52 2.91
C PRO A 43 -4.54 -7.10 2.39
N PHE A 44 -5.18 -7.02 1.22
CA PHE A 44 -5.45 -5.77 0.53
C PHE A 44 -6.92 -5.65 0.11
N ARG A 45 -7.30 -4.39 -0.09
CA ARG A 45 -8.51 -3.97 -0.80
C ARG A 45 -8.12 -2.95 -1.86
N ALA A 46 -8.79 -2.96 -3.00
CA ALA A 46 -8.57 -1.97 -4.04
C ALA A 46 -9.90 -1.49 -4.62
N ILE A 47 -10.02 -0.17 -4.71
CA ILE A 47 -11.22 0.53 -5.14
C ILE A 47 -10.90 1.26 -6.45
N ASN A 48 -11.59 0.91 -7.52
CA ASN A 48 -11.61 1.71 -8.75
C ASN A 48 -12.77 2.72 -8.65
N GLU A 49 -12.67 3.93 -9.19
CA GLU A 49 -13.82 4.87 -9.15
C GLU A 49 -15.07 4.29 -9.82
N ALA A 50 -14.94 3.35 -10.76
CA ALA A 50 -16.09 2.61 -11.29
C ALA A 50 -16.76 1.69 -10.24
N THR A 51 -16.01 1.23 -9.23
CA THR A 51 -16.54 0.49 -8.06
C THR A 51 -17.46 1.38 -7.22
N ARG A 52 -17.15 2.67 -7.08
CA ARG A 52 -17.99 3.63 -6.33
C ARG A 52 -19.38 3.75 -6.93
N CYS A 53 -19.48 3.67 -8.26
CA CYS A 53 -20.74 3.68 -9.00
C CYS A 53 -21.39 2.28 -9.12
N GLN A 54 -20.88 1.27 -8.41
CA GLN A 54 -21.32 -0.14 -8.46
C GLN A 54 -21.24 -0.77 -9.87
N LEU A 55 -20.42 -0.21 -10.77
CA LEU A 55 -20.24 -0.74 -12.13
C LEU A 55 -19.32 -1.97 -12.16
N VAL A 56 -18.43 -2.07 -11.17
CA VAL A 56 -17.52 -3.20 -10.97
C VAL A 56 -17.44 -3.53 -9.47
N PRO A 57 -17.24 -4.80 -9.11
CA PRO A 57 -17.04 -5.18 -7.71
C PRO A 57 -15.76 -4.56 -7.15
N GLU A 58 -15.67 -4.55 -5.82
CA GLU A 58 -14.41 -4.23 -5.14
C GLU A 58 -13.41 -5.37 -5.31
N PHE A 59 -12.13 -5.03 -5.47
CA PHE A 59 -11.05 -6.01 -5.53
C PHE A 59 -10.52 -6.24 -4.12
N SER A 60 -10.39 -7.49 -3.71
CA SER A 60 -9.81 -7.85 -2.41
C SER A 60 -9.05 -9.16 -2.52
N GLY A 61 -8.07 -9.36 -1.63
CA GLY A 61 -7.24 -10.55 -1.64
C GLY A 61 -6.02 -10.40 -0.75
N GLN A 62 -4.99 -11.17 -1.06
CA GLN A 62 -3.68 -11.08 -0.43
C GLN A 62 -2.60 -10.98 -1.51
N SER A 63 -1.48 -10.33 -1.21
CA SER A 63 -0.30 -10.42 -2.08
C SER A 63 0.21 -11.85 -2.16
N ASP A 64 0.82 -12.22 -3.28
CA ASP A 64 1.37 -13.56 -3.48
C ASP A 64 2.70 -13.78 -2.71
N ALA A 65 3.35 -14.92 -2.93
CA ALA A 65 4.60 -15.28 -2.28
C ALA A 65 5.77 -14.33 -2.64
N GLN A 66 5.65 -13.61 -3.76
CA GLN A 66 6.60 -12.62 -4.22
C GLN A 66 6.17 -11.21 -3.81
N GLY A 67 5.09 -11.04 -3.04
CA GLY A 67 4.57 -9.73 -2.64
C GLY A 67 3.85 -8.97 -3.76
N VAL A 68 3.46 -9.66 -4.83
CA VAL A 68 2.76 -9.07 -5.98
C VAL A 68 1.26 -9.06 -5.75
N ILE A 69 0.62 -7.96 -6.13
CA ILE A 69 -0.83 -7.81 -6.26
C ILE A 69 -1.14 -7.47 -7.71
N ARG A 70 -1.93 -8.31 -8.38
CA ARG A 70 -2.36 -8.10 -9.77
C ARG A 70 -3.86 -7.84 -9.84
N LEU A 71 -4.23 -6.70 -10.41
CA LEU A 71 -5.61 -6.29 -10.65
C LEU A 71 -5.87 -6.33 -12.15
N GLU A 72 -6.94 -7.02 -12.57
CA GLU A 72 -7.34 -7.13 -13.96
C GLU A 72 -8.76 -6.63 -14.18
N GLY A 73 -9.11 -6.27 -15.42
CA GLY A 73 -10.47 -5.82 -15.75
C GLY A 73 -10.77 -4.38 -15.32
N LEU A 74 -9.75 -3.57 -15.05
CA LEU A 74 -9.91 -2.19 -14.58
C LEU A 74 -10.45 -1.29 -15.69
N HIS A 75 -11.32 -0.36 -15.32
CA HIS A 75 -11.61 0.81 -16.15
C HIS A 75 -10.46 1.83 -16.02
N ALA A 76 -10.28 2.68 -17.04
CA ALA A 76 -9.30 3.78 -17.05
C ALA A 76 -9.66 4.91 -16.07
N MET A 77 -9.77 4.57 -14.80
CA MET A 77 -10.09 5.47 -13.70
C MET A 77 -9.11 5.22 -12.55
N ALA A 78 -9.05 6.17 -11.62
CA ALA A 78 -8.17 6.07 -10.47
C ALA A 78 -8.46 4.80 -9.66
N VAL A 79 -7.39 4.20 -9.15
CA VAL A 79 -7.43 3.06 -8.23
C VAL A 79 -6.77 3.48 -6.91
N THR A 80 -7.46 3.22 -5.81
CA THR A 80 -6.90 3.35 -4.45
C THR A 80 -6.61 1.97 -3.90
N LEU A 81 -5.34 1.68 -3.58
CA LEU A 81 -4.92 0.47 -2.88
C LEU A 81 -4.92 0.72 -1.36
N LEU A 82 -5.57 -0.16 -0.62
CA LEU A 82 -5.71 -0.12 0.83
C LEU A 82 -5.06 -1.38 1.43
N LEU A 83 -4.05 -1.20 2.26
CA LEU A 83 -3.41 -2.28 3.02
C LEU A 83 -3.93 -2.30 4.45
N THR A 84 -4.10 -3.50 5.01
CA THR A 84 -4.53 -3.63 6.41
C THR A 84 -3.37 -3.31 7.35
N ALA A 85 -3.56 -2.37 8.27
CA ALA A 85 -2.48 -1.85 9.10
C ALA A 85 -1.84 -2.90 10.02
N ASN A 86 -2.65 -3.68 10.76
CA ASN A 86 -2.10 -4.62 11.76
C ASN A 86 -1.24 -5.73 11.12
N PRO A 87 -1.70 -6.46 10.08
CA PRO A 87 -0.88 -7.48 9.42
C PRO A 87 0.42 -6.91 8.83
N LEU A 88 0.34 -5.70 8.26
CA LEU A 88 1.52 -5.02 7.73
C LEU A 88 2.52 -4.69 8.84
N ALA A 89 2.06 -4.16 9.97
CA ALA A 89 2.91 -3.81 11.10
C ALA A 89 3.61 -5.03 11.70
N GLU A 90 2.93 -6.17 11.85
CA GLU A 90 3.51 -7.41 12.37
C GLU A 90 4.69 -7.91 11.52
N VAL A 91 4.53 -7.89 10.20
CA VAL A 91 5.60 -8.29 9.27
C VAL A 91 6.76 -7.31 9.33
N LEU A 92 6.49 -6.01 9.29
CA LEU A 92 7.54 -4.97 9.33
C LEU A 92 8.30 -4.95 10.68
N GLN A 93 7.64 -5.22 11.81
CA GLN A 93 8.30 -5.33 13.12
C GLN A 93 9.24 -6.54 13.18
N THR A 94 8.86 -7.65 12.56
CA THR A 94 9.72 -8.85 12.50
C THR A 94 10.97 -8.57 11.65
N VAL A 95 10.81 -7.83 10.55
CA VAL A 95 11.94 -7.35 9.76
C VAL A 95 12.82 -6.42 10.59
N PHE A 96 12.23 -5.44 11.28
CA PHE A 96 12.94 -4.48 12.11
C PHE A 96 13.74 -5.16 13.23
N THR A 97 13.17 -6.13 13.94
CA THR A 97 13.85 -6.81 15.05
C THR A 97 15.01 -7.69 14.60
N ARG A 98 14.97 -8.25 13.39
CA ARG A 98 16.14 -8.89 12.74
C ARG A 98 17.28 -7.90 12.47
N THR A 99 17.01 -6.60 12.45
CA THR A 99 17.99 -5.53 12.19
C THR A 99 18.68 -4.99 13.44
N ALA A 100 18.09 -5.19 14.62
CA ALA A 100 18.65 -4.66 15.87
C ALA A 100 19.96 -5.41 16.20
N PRO A 101 21.06 -4.69 16.50
CA PRO A 101 22.30 -5.34 16.92
C PRO A 101 22.02 -6.19 18.17
N ARG A 102 22.46 -7.44 18.12
CA ARG A 102 22.36 -8.39 19.24
C ARG A 102 23.34 -8.00 20.35
N THR A 103 23.10 -6.88 21.01
CA THR A 103 23.83 -6.42 22.20
C THR A 103 22.93 -6.49 23.42
N ALA A 104 22.41 -7.69 23.71
CA ALA A 104 21.79 -7.98 25.01
C ALA A 104 21.68 -9.49 25.23
N GLN A 105 22.76 -10.25 25.08
CA GLN A 105 22.83 -11.59 25.68
C GLN A 105 24.29 -12.03 25.84
N ALA A 106 24.64 -12.36 27.10
CA ALA A 106 25.94 -12.73 27.68
C ALA A 106 26.83 -11.52 28.08
N ASN A 107 27.07 -11.19 29.35
CA ASN A 107 27.52 -12.08 30.42
C ASN A 107 27.04 -11.58 31.81
N HIS A 108 26.14 -12.32 32.45
CA HIS A 108 25.98 -12.27 33.91
C HIS A 108 26.70 -13.47 34.52
N ARG A 109 28.02 -13.36 34.67
CA ARG A 109 28.81 -14.15 35.63
C ARG A 109 30.07 -13.35 35.98
N GLY A 110 30.17 -12.94 37.24
CA GLY A 110 31.43 -12.50 37.84
C GLY A 110 31.57 -10.98 38.05
N SER A 111 31.07 -10.53 39.20
CA SER A 111 31.68 -9.52 40.11
C SER A 111 32.84 -8.65 39.58
N HIS A 112 32.62 -7.34 39.40
CA HIS A 112 33.35 -6.25 40.08
C HIS A 112 32.91 -4.87 39.54
N ALA A 113 32.58 -3.97 40.47
CA ALA A 113 32.83 -2.52 40.45
C ALA A 113 32.45 -1.65 39.21
N SER A 114 31.71 -0.58 39.55
CA SER A 114 32.00 0.80 39.15
C SER A 114 31.29 1.43 37.94
N VAL A 115 30.54 2.48 38.31
CA VAL A 115 30.52 3.84 37.71
C VAL A 115 29.69 4.02 36.44
N TRP A 116 28.51 4.61 36.65
CA TRP A 116 27.81 5.41 35.64
C TRP A 116 28.56 6.74 35.44
N PRO A 117 28.79 7.23 34.21
CA PRO A 117 29.01 8.64 34.00
C PRO A 117 27.69 9.32 33.66
N ALA A 118 27.24 10.17 34.58
CA ALA A 118 26.44 11.33 34.23
C ALA A 118 27.36 12.33 33.50
N ALA A 119 26.96 12.81 32.33
CA ALA A 119 27.57 13.97 31.69
C ALA A 119 26.51 14.74 30.89
N PHE A 120 25.67 15.50 31.61
CA PHE A 120 25.10 16.73 31.07
C PHE A 120 26.15 17.82 31.26
N GLY A 121 26.66 18.36 30.16
CA GLY A 121 27.53 19.53 30.17
C GLY A 121 26.75 20.77 29.72
N VAL A 122 26.75 21.81 30.54
CA VAL A 122 26.59 23.21 30.11
C VAL A 122 27.56 24.06 30.93
N PHE A 123 28.49 24.71 30.22
CA PHE A 123 29.48 25.66 30.73
C PHE A 123 28.82 27.01 31.07
N ALA A 124 29.31 27.67 32.11
CA ALA A 124 29.16 29.11 32.32
C ALA A 124 30.56 29.72 32.52
N ASN A 125 30.83 30.81 31.79
CA ASN A 125 31.68 31.91 32.21
C ASN A 125 31.02 33.21 31.74
#